data_AF-F0FXM7-F1
#
_entry.id   AF-F0FXM7-F1
#
_cell.length_a   1.000
_cell.length_b   1.000
_cell.length_c   1.000
_cell.angle_alpha   90.00
_cell.angle_beta   90.00
_cell.angle_gamma   90.00
#
_symmetry.space_group_name_H-M   'P 1'
#
loop_
_entity.id
_entity.type
_entity.pdbx_description
1 polymer ?
#
loop_
_entity_poly.entity_id
_entity_poly.type
_entity_poly.pdbx_seq_one_letter_code
_entity_poly.pdbx_strand_id
1 'polypeptide(L)'
;MAAYAAVAASAVAAGSAVAADLKEIRFGVEASYAPFEYKTPDGKLTGFDIDIGNAVCAKLKTKCVWVENDFDGLIPALQARKF
;
A
#
# COMPACT_ATOMS: atom_id res chain seq x y z
N MET A 1 -5.98 -54.25 -29.07
CA MET A 1 -7.38 -53.84 -28.84
C MET A 1 -7.49 -53.40 -27.37
N ALA A 2 -6.90 -52.27 -27.00
CA ALA A 2 -7.56 -50.99 -26.81
C ALA A 2 -8.66 -51.03 -25.73
N ALA A 3 -8.33 -50.55 -24.52
CA ALA A 3 -9.31 -50.05 -23.55
C ALA A 3 -8.70 -48.85 -22.81
N TYR A 4 -8.98 -47.69 -23.41
CA TYR A 4 -8.83 -46.30 -22.99
C TYR A 4 -8.38 -46.01 -21.54
N ALA A 5 -7.27 -45.26 -21.47
CA ALA A 5 -6.86 -44.51 -20.30
C ALA A 5 -7.96 -43.51 -19.91
N ALA A 6 -8.50 -43.64 -18.69
CA ALA A 6 -9.32 -42.62 -18.07
C ALA A 6 -8.40 -41.47 -17.62
N VAL A 7 -8.27 -40.45 -18.46
CA VAL A 7 -7.64 -39.19 -18.08
C VAL A 7 -8.60 -38.48 -17.14
N ALA A 8 -8.30 -38.53 -15.84
CA ALA A 8 -9.01 -37.72 -14.85
C ALA A 8 -8.72 -36.24 -15.13
N ALA A 9 -9.71 -35.54 -15.67
CA ALA A 9 -9.66 -34.10 -15.86
C ALA A 9 -9.77 -33.42 -14.48
N SER A 10 -8.62 -33.19 -13.84
CA SER A 10 -8.52 -32.32 -12.67
C SER A 10 -8.86 -30.91 -13.10
N ALA A 11 -10.12 -30.49 -12.88
CA ALA A 11 -10.54 -29.12 -13.05
C ALA A 11 -9.68 -28.23 -12.13
N VAL A 12 -8.79 -27.45 -12.72
CA VAL A 12 -8.05 -26.41 -12.00
C VAL A 12 -9.09 -25.41 -11.53
N ALA A 13 -9.41 -25.44 -10.23
CA ALA A 13 -10.17 -24.39 -9.59
C ALA A 13 -9.31 -23.12 -9.66
N ALA A 14 -9.54 -22.31 -10.69
CA ALA A 14 -9.04 -20.94 -10.75
C ALA A 14 -9.72 -20.18 -9.61
N GLY A 15 -9.08 -20.17 -8.44
CA GLY A 15 -9.53 -19.39 -7.30
C GLY A 15 -9.60 -17.94 -7.72
N SER A 16 -10.80 -17.37 -7.74
CA SER A 16 -10.99 -15.94 -7.94
C SER A 16 -10.17 -15.21 -6.88
N ALA A 17 -9.15 -14.46 -7.29
CA ALA A 17 -8.44 -13.58 -6.40
C ALA A 17 -9.44 -12.54 -5.88
N VAL A 18 -9.85 -12.67 -4.63
CA VAL A 18 -10.61 -11.62 -3.93
C VAL A 18 -9.64 -10.48 -3.66
N ALA A 19 -9.74 -9.42 -4.44
CA ALA A 19 -9.02 -8.18 -4.16
C ALA A 19 -9.45 -7.70 -2.77
N ALA A 20 -8.48 -7.47 -1.88
CA ALA A 20 -8.75 -6.85 -0.60
C ALA A 20 -9.39 -5.48 -0.84
N ASP A 21 -10.51 -5.20 -0.16
CA ASP A 21 -11.12 -3.88 -0.15
C ASP A 21 -10.19 -2.94 0.63
N LEU A 22 -9.31 -2.26 -0.11
CA LEU A 22 -8.26 -1.39 0.41
C LEU A 22 -8.91 -0.06 0.81
N LYS A 23 -9.55 -0.04 1.98
CA LYS A 23 -10.29 1.12 2.50
C LYS A 23 -9.39 2.28 2.93
N GLU A 24 -8.17 1.99 3.35
CA GLU A 24 -7.20 2.97 3.83
C GLU A 24 -5.77 2.53 3.50
N ILE A 25 -4.91 3.49 3.15
CA ILE A 25 -3.46 3.33 3.07
C ILE A 25 -2.83 4.27 4.10
N ARG A 26 -1.95 3.71 4.92
CA ARG A 26 -1.18 4.45 5.92
C ARG A 26 0.24 4.61 5.41
N PHE A 27 0.73 5.84 5.37
CA PHE A 27 2.07 6.18 4.91
C PHE A 27 2.92 6.63 6.08
N GLY A 28 4.11 6.05 6.24
CA GLY A 28 5.14 6.56 7.14
C GLY A 28 5.96 7.66 6.45
N VAL A 29 6.23 8.75 7.16
CA VAL A 29 6.86 9.97 6.62
C VAL A 29 7.80 10.59 7.64
N GLU A 30 8.94 11.10 7.19
CA GLU A 30 9.81 11.98 7.97
C GLU A 30 9.56 13.44 7.55
N ALA A 31 8.79 14.19 8.33
CA ALA A 31 8.28 15.51 7.94
C ALA A 31 9.30 16.67 8.02
N SER A 32 10.59 16.39 7.78
CA SER A 32 11.73 17.31 7.85
C SER A 32 12.55 17.39 6.57
N TYR A 33 12.17 16.69 5.51
CA TYR A 33 12.97 16.54 4.30
C TYR A 33 12.40 17.30 3.09
N ALA A 34 12.50 18.63 3.12
CA ALA A 34 12.10 19.46 1.98
C ALA A 34 13.02 19.22 0.76
N PRO A 35 12.49 19.18 -0.48
CA PRO A 35 11.11 19.47 -0.89
C PRO A 35 10.19 18.23 -0.98
N PHE A 36 10.61 17.08 -0.46
CA PHE A 36 9.93 15.79 -0.65
C PHE A 36 8.79 15.58 0.35
N GLU A 37 9.09 15.74 1.64
CA GLU A 37 8.12 15.61 2.72
C GLU A 37 8.50 16.57 3.86
N TYR A 38 7.67 17.56 4.11
CA TYR A 38 7.93 18.58 5.12
C TYR A 38 6.64 19.21 5.61
N LYS A 39 6.72 20.01 6.68
CA LYS A 39 5.60 20.81 7.18
C LYS A 39 5.65 22.25 6.72
N THR A 40 4.49 22.77 6.34
CA THR A 40 4.24 24.21 6.24
C THR A 40 4.25 24.86 7.64
N PRO A 41 4.34 26.20 7.74
CA PRO A 41 4.30 26.89 9.04
C PRO A 41 3.02 26.65 9.86
N ASP A 42 1.90 26.32 9.20
CA ASP A 42 0.63 25.92 9.85
C ASP A 42 0.60 24.43 10.22
N GLY A 43 1.70 23.70 10.06
CA GLY A 43 1.89 22.32 10.51
C GLY A 43 1.35 21.25 9.57
N LYS A 44 0.94 21.61 8.34
CA LYS A 44 0.42 20.64 7.36
C LYS A 44 1.56 19.97 6.61
N LEU A 45 1.42 18.66 6.37
CA LEU A 45 2.32 17.91 5.50
C LEU A 45 2.16 18.38 4.05
N THR A 46 3.30 18.56 3.39
CA THR A 46 3.42 18.99 2.00
C THR A 46 4.73 18.46 1.40
N GLY A 47 4.87 18.56 0.07
CA GLY A 47 6.03 18.12 -0.67
C GLY A 47 5.69 17.06 -1.72
N PHE A 48 6.69 16.72 -2.53
CA PHE A 48 6.55 15.80 -3.65
C PHE A 48 5.98 14.43 -3.27
N ASP A 49 6.46 13.83 -2.18
CA ASP A 49 6.02 12.50 -1.75
C ASP A 49 4.58 12.54 -1.22
N ILE A 50 4.22 13.64 -0.55
CA ILE A 50 2.85 13.88 -0.07
C ILE A 50 1.88 14.01 -1.26
N ASP A 51 2.26 14.75 -2.29
CA ASP A 51 1.47 14.91 -3.51
C ASP A 51 1.27 13.57 -4.24
N ILE A 52 2.33 12.76 -4.35
CA ILE A 52 2.25 11.43 -4.94
C ILE A 52 1.33 10.51 -4.14
N GLY A 53 1.53 10.41 -2.82
CA GLY A 53 0.72 9.55 -1.97
C GLY A 53 -0.77 9.89 -2.05
N ASN A 54 -1.09 11.19 -2.00
CA ASN A 54 -2.46 11.67 -2.15
C ASN A 54 -3.04 11.36 -3.53
N ALA A 55 -2.28 11.53 -4.61
CA ALA A 55 -2.70 11.19 -5.96
C ALA A 55 -2.96 9.68 -6.14
N VAL A 56 -2.10 8.83 -5.54
CA VAL A 56 -2.30 7.38 -5.50
C VAL A 56 -3.60 7.03 -4.77
N CYS A 57 -3.84 7.59 -3.59
CA CYS A 57 -5.09 7.36 -2.86
C CYS A 57 -6.33 7.79 -3.65
N ALA A 58 -6.27 8.96 -4.31
CA ALA A 58 -7.35 9.46 -5.14
C ALA A 58 -7.63 8.52 -6.32
N LYS A 59 -6.58 8.00 -6.98
CA LYS A 59 -6.72 7.04 -8.09
C LYS A 59 -7.34 5.72 -7.63
N LEU A 60 -6.96 5.25 -6.45
CA LEU A 60 -7.46 4.01 -5.85
C LEU A 60 -8.80 4.17 -5.15
N LYS A 61 -9.31 5.40 -4.99
CA LYS A 61 -10.52 5.72 -4.21
C LYS A 61 -10.44 5.21 -2.77
N THR A 62 -9.27 5.35 -2.15
CA THR A 62 -8.97 4.91 -0.78
C THR A 62 -8.61 6.09 0.11
N LYS A 63 -8.75 5.94 1.43
CA LYS A 63 -8.38 6.97 2.39
C LYS A 63 -6.85 6.99 2.57
N CYS A 64 -6.26 8.18 2.49
CA CYS A 64 -4.86 8.40 2.83
C CYS A 64 -4.73 8.79 4.31
N VAL A 65 -3.83 8.14 5.04
CA VAL A 65 -3.45 8.50 6.41
C VAL A 65 -1.93 8.64 6.48
N TRP A 66 -1.45 9.82 6.85
CA TRP A 66 -0.03 10.07 7.03
C TRP A 66 0.36 9.92 8.49
N VAL A 67 1.43 9.18 8.75
CA VAL A 67 1.96 8.87 10.07
C VAL A 67 3.40 9.35 10.11
N GLU A 68 3.63 10.41 10.86
CA GLU A 68 4.97 10.96 11.05
C GLU A 68 5.81 10.04 11.95
N ASN A 69 7.06 9.86 11.57
CA ASN A 69 8.02 9.07 12.33
C ASN A 69 9.44 9.55 12.04
N ASP A 70 10.35 9.38 12.99
CA ASP A 70 11.78 9.62 12.75
C ASP A 70 12.30 8.65 11.68
N PHE A 71 13.26 9.09 10.86
CA PHE A 71 13.82 8.30 9.76
C PHE A 71 14.31 6.92 10.21
N ASP A 72 15.09 6.87 11.29
CA ASP A 72 15.64 5.63 11.86
C ASP A 72 14.57 4.64 12.30
N GLY A 73 13.36 5.12 12.60
CA GLY A 73 12.24 4.28 13.03
C GLY A 73 11.36 3.75 11.91
N LEU A 74 11.54 4.20 10.65
CA LEU A 74 10.62 3.86 9.55
C LEU A 74 10.57 2.36 9.27
N ILE A 75 11.72 1.70 9.18
CA ILE A 75 11.79 0.26 8.88
C ILE A 75 11.22 -0.59 10.03
N PRO A 76 11.62 -0.39 11.30
CA PRO A 76 10.99 -1.10 12.41
C PRO A 76 9.47 -0.86 12.51
N ALA A 77 9.01 0.37 12.27
CA ALA A 77 7.59 0.72 12.31
C ALA A 77 6.80 0.02 11.19
N LEU A 78 7.36 -0.06 9.98
CA LEU A 78 6.77 -0.82 8.86
C LEU A 78 6.66 -2.31 9.20
N GLN A 79 7.74 -2.91 9.74
CA GLN A 79 7.74 -4.31 10.15
C GLN A 79 6.69 -4.59 11.24
N ALA A 80 6.51 -3.64 12.16
CA ALA A 80 5.49 -3.67 13.20
C ALA A 80 4.09 -3.26 12.72
N ARG A 81 3.89 -3.04 11.40
CA ARG A 81 2.62 -2.64 10.77
C ARG A 81 2.03 -1.35 11.36
N LYS A 82 2.91 -0.43 11.77
CA LYS A 82 2.55 0.89 12.27
C LYS A 82 2.14 1.85 11.17
N PHE A 83 2.32 1.48 9.92
CA PHE A 83 1.69 2.00 8.71
C PHE A 83 1.67 0.87 7.69
#